data_AF-A0AAN5C236-F1
#
_entry.id   AF-A0AAN5C236-F1
#
_cell.length_a   1.000
_cell.length_b   1.000
_cell.length_c   1.000
_cell.angle_alpha   90.00
_cell.angle_beta   90.00
_cell.angle_gamma   90.00
#
_symmetry.space_group_name_H-M   'P 1'
#
loop_
_entity.id
_entity.type
_entity.pdbx_description
1 polymer ?
#
loop_
_entity_poly.entity_id
_entity_poly.type
_entity_poly.pdbx_seq_one_letter_code
_entity_poly.pdbx_strand_id
1 'polypeptide(L)'
;MSACWLELSSNNQPGYSAEIPPADDKSHSLRARCHCGGVAFYITLPDSTSFKPSSPWPDLLVPYYKSSSENAQDVKWWLRDRNTKYLAGTCACRSCRLASGSPIQTWAFIPKSNIVNASGSPLVFTETTMQRYESSPDIYREFCNRCGATIFWHCKERPLLIDVSVGLLHSDSGTRAEELLEWHTERVSFAEMAVDQQLMQRLESGLKAWSEKQKICEK
;
A
#
# COMPACT_ATOMS: atom_id res chain seq x y z
N MET A 1 29.82 -20.87 13.24
CA MET A 1 29.19 -19.84 12.38
C MET A 1 27.78 -20.32 12.13
N SER A 2 26.80 -19.79 12.87
CA SER A 2 25.41 -20.25 12.74
C SER A 2 24.84 -19.69 11.45
N ALA A 3 24.46 -20.57 10.54
CA ALA A 3 23.91 -20.18 9.26
C ALA A 3 22.53 -19.55 9.47
N CYS A 4 22.35 -18.33 8.95
CA CYS A 4 21.09 -17.62 8.89
C CYS A 4 20.20 -18.29 7.83
N TRP A 5 19.62 -19.43 8.17
CA TRP A 5 18.56 -20.05 7.37
C TRP A 5 17.24 -19.80 8.08
N LEU A 6 16.25 -19.33 7.31
CA LEU A 6 14.84 -19.48 7.67
C LEU A 6 14.57 -20.97 7.79
N GLU A 7 14.68 -21.51 9.01
CA GLU A 7 14.11 -22.82 9.30
C GLU A 7 12.60 -22.68 9.11
N LEU A 8 12.08 -23.33 8.07
CA LEU A 8 10.68 -23.71 8.02
C LEU A 8 10.47 -24.75 9.13
N SER A 9 10.37 -24.28 10.38
CA SER A 9 10.09 -25.13 11.52
C SER A 9 8.72 -25.75 11.33
N SER A 10 8.69 -27.07 11.14
CA SER A 10 7.50 -27.88 11.34
C SER A 10 6.89 -27.53 12.71
N ASN A 11 5.65 -27.04 12.69
CA ASN A 11 4.80 -26.66 13.82
C ASN A 11 5.19 -27.27 15.18
N ASN A 12 6.00 -26.54 15.94
CA ASN A 12 6.03 -26.61 17.41
C ASN A 12 6.79 -25.41 17.98
N GLN A 13 6.14 -24.24 17.96
CA GLN A 13 6.56 -23.09 18.76
C GLN A 13 5.68 -23.02 20.03
N PRO A 14 6.23 -22.69 21.20
CA PRO A 14 5.45 -22.45 22.41
C PRO A 14 4.52 -21.26 22.16
N GLY A 15 3.22 -21.51 22.30
CA GLY A 15 2.15 -20.62 21.86
C GLY A 15 2.21 -19.23 22.49
N TYR A 16 2.67 -18.25 21.71
CA TYR A 16 2.03 -16.95 21.69
C TYR A 16 0.93 -17.00 20.61
N SER A 17 -0.05 -17.87 20.83
CA SER A 17 -1.30 -17.85 20.09
C SER A 17 -2.09 -16.64 20.56
N ALA A 18 -1.75 -15.46 20.01
CA ALA A 18 -2.82 -14.53 19.75
C ALA A 18 -3.73 -15.27 18.78
N GLU A 19 -4.81 -15.85 19.30
CA GLU A 19 -5.87 -16.47 18.51
C GLU A 19 -6.09 -15.58 17.30
N ILE A 20 -5.87 -16.13 16.10
CA ILE A 20 -6.28 -15.45 14.88
C ILE A 20 -7.79 -15.42 15.00
N PRO A 21 -8.43 -14.26 15.28
CA PRO A 21 -9.87 -14.24 15.25
C PRO A 21 -10.23 -14.64 13.82
N PRO A 22 -11.14 -15.61 13.63
CA PRO A 22 -11.64 -15.92 12.31
C PRO A 22 -12.05 -14.59 11.67
N ALA A 23 -11.72 -14.43 10.38
CA ALA A 23 -12.27 -13.32 9.60
C ALA A 23 -13.78 -13.37 9.82
N ASP A 24 -14.33 -12.32 10.44
CA ASP A 24 -15.77 -12.22 10.57
C ASP A 24 -16.29 -12.13 9.13
N ASP A 25 -16.99 -13.19 8.71
CA ASP A 25 -17.45 -13.50 7.34
C ASP A 25 -18.53 -12.51 6.84
N LYS A 26 -18.53 -11.30 7.42
CA LYS A 26 -19.46 -10.19 7.17
C LYS A 26 -18.78 -8.83 7.03
N SER A 27 -17.46 -8.70 7.19
CA SER A 27 -16.82 -7.39 7.03
C SER A 27 -16.42 -7.15 5.58
N HIS A 28 -17.05 -6.17 4.93
CA HIS A 28 -16.65 -5.54 3.67
C HIS A 28 -15.28 -4.82 3.77
N SER A 29 -14.30 -5.44 4.41
CA SER A 29 -13.01 -4.83 4.70
C SER A 29 -11.86 -5.85 4.63
N LEU A 30 -10.74 -5.39 4.10
CA LEU A 30 -9.52 -6.15 3.93
C LEU A 30 -8.61 -5.93 5.14
N ARG A 31 -8.17 -7.03 5.77
CA ARG A 31 -7.26 -6.96 6.91
C ARG A 31 -5.84 -6.61 6.47
N ALA A 32 -5.19 -5.73 7.23
CA ALA A 32 -3.77 -5.43 7.12
C ALA A 32 -3.07 -5.67 8.46
N ARG A 33 -1.89 -6.29 8.44
CA ARG A 33 -1.12 -6.60 9.65
C ARG A 33 0.37 -6.70 9.37
N CYS A 34 1.20 -6.12 10.24
CA CYS A 34 2.65 -6.27 10.18
C CYS A 34 3.11 -7.66 10.64
N HIS A 35 4.36 -8.02 10.33
CA HIS A 35 4.93 -9.34 10.63
C HIS A 35 4.73 -9.77 12.11
N CYS A 36 5.11 -8.91 13.06
CA CYS A 36 4.96 -9.24 14.49
C CYS A 36 3.52 -9.12 15.02
N GLY A 37 2.57 -8.63 14.23
CA GLY A 37 1.20 -8.34 14.67
C GLY A 37 1.02 -7.17 15.61
N GLY A 38 2.09 -6.44 15.94
CA GLY A 38 2.02 -5.26 16.77
C GLY A 38 1.30 -4.07 16.12
N VAL A 39 0.99 -4.15 14.81
CA VAL A 39 0.13 -3.21 14.08
C VAL A 39 -0.85 -4.04 13.26
N ALA A 40 -2.13 -3.76 13.42
CA ALA A 40 -3.21 -4.33 12.61
C ALA A 40 -4.33 -3.30 12.42
N PHE A 41 -4.92 -3.29 11.23
CA PHE A 41 -6.05 -2.44 10.86
C PHE A 41 -6.82 -3.09 9.71
N TYR A 42 -7.91 -2.47 9.30
CA TYR A 42 -8.76 -2.92 8.21
C TYR A 42 -8.96 -1.78 7.22
N ILE A 43 -9.09 -2.12 5.95
CA ILE A 43 -9.41 -1.19 4.87
C ILE A 43 -10.80 -1.51 4.35
N THR A 44 -11.75 -0.59 4.49
CA THR A 44 -13.11 -0.79 3.98
C THR A 44 -13.18 -0.59 2.47
N LEU A 45 -14.23 -1.11 1.82
CA LEU A 45 -14.57 -0.72 0.45
C LEU A 45 -14.79 0.81 0.34
N PRO A 46 -14.63 1.39 -0.86
CA PRO A 46 -14.98 2.79 -1.06
C PRO A 46 -16.43 3.09 -0.71
N ASP A 47 -16.64 4.25 -0.09
CA ASP A 47 -17.94 4.76 0.31
C ASP A 47 -18.05 6.26 0.03
N SER A 48 -19.13 6.89 0.49
CA SER A 48 -19.35 8.34 0.29
C SER A 48 -18.25 9.21 0.92
N THR A 49 -17.56 8.72 1.96
CA THR A 49 -16.46 9.45 2.61
C THR A 49 -15.17 9.38 1.79
N SER A 50 -15.01 8.36 0.94
CA SER A 50 -13.84 8.17 0.08
C SER A 50 -13.65 9.28 -0.97
N PHE A 51 -14.67 10.11 -1.21
CA PHE A 51 -14.63 11.25 -2.13
C PHE A 51 -14.14 12.56 -1.46
N LYS A 52 -14.05 12.59 -0.12
CA LYS A 52 -13.67 13.78 0.64
C LYS A 52 -12.21 14.24 0.44
N PRO A 53 -11.20 13.36 0.30
CA PRO A 53 -9.84 13.80 0.08
C PRO A 53 -9.72 14.60 -1.22
N SER A 54 -8.70 15.44 -1.30
CA SER A 54 -8.20 16.04 -2.55
C SER A 54 -6.70 15.78 -2.63
N SER A 55 -6.19 15.68 -3.85
CA SER A 55 -4.77 15.41 -4.10
C SER A 55 -4.36 15.91 -5.47
N PRO A 56 -3.14 16.45 -5.61
CA PRO A 56 -2.47 16.52 -6.91
C PRO A 56 -2.41 15.14 -7.58
N TRP A 57 -2.12 15.12 -8.88
CA TRP A 57 -1.81 13.88 -9.58
C TRP A 57 -0.52 13.25 -9.04
N PRO A 58 -0.50 11.92 -8.81
CA PRO A 58 0.71 11.24 -8.42
C PRO A 58 1.62 11.03 -9.64
N ASP A 59 2.93 10.95 -9.43
CA ASP A 59 3.90 10.62 -10.50
C ASP A 59 3.57 9.31 -11.22
N LEU A 60 2.91 8.38 -10.53
CA LEU A 60 2.42 7.13 -11.09
C LEU A 60 1.51 7.34 -12.30
N LEU A 61 0.66 8.38 -12.28
CA LEU A 61 -0.28 8.71 -13.36
C LEU A 61 0.22 9.86 -14.24
N VAL A 62 0.88 10.86 -13.64
CA VAL A 62 1.37 12.05 -14.31
C VAL A 62 2.84 12.25 -13.93
N PRO A 63 3.80 11.77 -14.76
CA PRO A 63 5.22 11.80 -14.42
C PRO A 63 5.72 13.22 -14.16
N TYR A 64 6.48 13.41 -13.09
CA TYR A 64 6.86 14.73 -12.59
C TYR A 64 7.62 15.60 -13.61
N TYR A 65 8.33 14.97 -14.56
CA TYR A 65 9.11 15.65 -15.59
C TYR A 65 8.33 15.90 -16.89
N LYS A 66 7.10 15.40 -17.02
CA LYS A 66 6.28 15.55 -18.24
C LYS A 66 5.30 16.69 -18.14
N SER A 67 4.66 16.89 -17.00
CA SER A 67 3.63 17.92 -16.81
C SER A 67 3.44 18.25 -15.33
N SER A 68 2.72 19.36 -15.07
CA SER A 68 2.31 19.76 -13.73
C SER A 68 1.52 18.64 -13.04
N SER A 69 1.70 18.50 -11.72
CA SER A 69 0.88 17.63 -10.87
C SER A 69 -0.47 18.25 -10.51
N GLU A 70 -0.76 19.48 -10.95
CA GLU A 70 -2.02 20.17 -10.67
C GLU A 70 -3.24 19.35 -11.10
N ASN A 71 -4.17 19.17 -10.16
CA ASN A 71 -5.43 18.45 -10.37
C ASN A 71 -6.61 19.42 -10.20
N ALA A 72 -6.71 20.42 -11.08
CA ALA A 72 -7.68 21.50 -10.96
C ALA A 72 -9.15 21.03 -10.96
N GLN A 73 -9.44 19.89 -11.59
CA GLN A 73 -10.78 19.28 -11.61
C GLN A 73 -11.05 18.37 -10.40
N ASP A 74 -10.10 18.26 -9.46
CA ASP A 74 -10.20 17.46 -8.24
C ASP A 74 -10.62 15.99 -8.52
N VAL A 75 -10.03 15.41 -9.57
CA VAL A 75 -10.29 14.04 -9.97
C VAL A 75 -9.86 13.09 -8.85
N LYS A 76 -10.79 12.23 -8.41
CA LYS A 76 -10.59 11.23 -7.35
C LYS A 76 -9.84 10.01 -7.89
N TRP A 77 -8.63 10.23 -8.37
CA TRP A 77 -7.86 9.24 -9.14
C TRP A 77 -7.55 7.95 -8.40
N TRP A 78 -7.64 7.96 -7.06
CA TRP A 78 -7.52 6.77 -6.22
C TRP A 78 -8.76 5.87 -6.28
N LEU A 79 -9.92 6.37 -6.71
CA LEU A 79 -11.13 5.56 -6.89
C LEU A 79 -11.14 4.97 -8.29
N ARG A 80 -11.23 3.65 -8.36
CA ARG A 80 -11.08 2.81 -9.56
C ARG A 80 -12.29 1.91 -9.75
N ASP A 81 -12.41 1.29 -10.93
CA ASP A 81 -13.57 0.47 -11.34
C ASP A 81 -14.92 1.01 -10.84
N ARG A 82 -15.39 2.15 -11.38
CA ARG A 82 -16.67 2.76 -10.97
C ARG A 82 -16.79 2.99 -9.44
N ASN A 83 -15.65 3.30 -8.81
CA ASN A 83 -15.52 3.56 -7.37
C ASN A 83 -15.72 2.33 -6.47
N THR A 84 -15.43 1.13 -6.96
CA THR A 84 -15.46 -0.11 -6.15
C THR A 84 -14.07 -0.51 -5.62
N LYS A 85 -13.00 0.02 -6.23
CA LYS A 85 -11.60 -0.31 -5.90
C LYS A 85 -10.76 0.94 -5.63
N TYR A 86 -9.60 0.72 -5.01
CA TYR A 86 -8.57 1.73 -4.85
C TYR A 86 -7.41 1.53 -5.83
N LEU A 87 -6.76 2.63 -6.21
CA LEU A 87 -5.54 2.56 -7.01
C LEU A 87 -4.40 1.96 -6.18
N ALA A 88 -3.66 1.04 -6.77
CA ALA A 88 -2.38 0.56 -6.27
C ALA A 88 -1.29 0.69 -7.33
N GLY A 89 -0.04 0.80 -6.90
CA GLY A 89 1.08 0.86 -7.83
C GLY A 89 2.43 0.68 -7.17
N THR A 90 3.44 0.59 -8.02
CA THR A 90 4.85 0.43 -7.64
C THR A 90 5.58 1.76 -7.71
N CYS A 91 6.47 2.02 -6.74
CA CYS A 91 7.34 3.18 -6.67
C CYS A 91 8.80 2.75 -6.52
N ALA A 92 9.69 3.38 -7.28
CA ALA A 92 11.12 3.13 -7.29
C ALA A 92 11.94 4.39 -6.93
N CYS A 93 11.30 5.41 -6.35
CA CYS A 93 12.00 6.62 -5.97
C CYS A 93 13.05 6.34 -4.89
N ARG A 94 14.09 7.19 -4.85
CA ARG A 94 15.18 7.09 -3.87
C ARG A 94 14.68 7.04 -2.42
N SER A 95 13.68 7.86 -2.07
CA SER A 95 13.15 7.93 -0.70
C SER A 95 12.48 6.61 -0.28
N CYS A 96 11.62 6.05 -1.13
CA CYS A 96 10.97 4.77 -0.87
C CYS A 96 11.98 3.62 -0.80
N ARG A 97 13.00 3.61 -1.68
CA ARG A 97 14.06 2.60 -1.64
C ARG A 97 14.86 2.64 -0.34
N LEU A 98 15.25 3.82 0.11
CA LEU A 98 16.04 3.97 1.33
C LEU A 98 15.21 3.73 2.60
N ALA A 99 13.93 4.09 2.59
CA ALA A 99 13.05 3.88 3.75
C ALA A 99 12.63 2.42 3.92
N SER A 100 12.35 1.71 2.82
CA SER A 100 11.92 0.30 2.86
C SER A 100 13.06 -0.71 2.80
N GLY A 101 14.24 -0.29 2.33
CA GLY A 101 15.35 -1.20 2.03
C GLY A 101 15.15 -2.06 0.77
N SER A 102 14.08 -1.83 0.00
CA SER A 102 13.74 -2.57 -1.22
C SER A 102 13.85 -1.68 -2.46
N PRO A 103 14.33 -2.17 -3.62
CA PRO A 103 14.34 -1.38 -4.85
C PRO A 103 12.95 -0.93 -5.31
N ILE A 104 11.90 -1.66 -4.92
CA ILE A 104 10.51 -1.41 -5.29
C ILE A 104 9.66 -1.40 -4.02
N GLN A 105 8.84 -0.36 -3.85
CA GLN A 105 7.80 -0.31 -2.82
C GLN A 105 6.43 -0.23 -3.48
N THR A 106 5.49 -1.02 -2.95
CA THR A 106 4.10 -1.05 -3.43
C THR A 106 3.18 -0.31 -2.47
N TRP A 107 2.40 0.63 -3.01
CA TRP A 107 1.47 1.47 -2.26
C TRP A 107 0.05 1.31 -2.80
N ALA A 108 -0.93 1.30 -1.90
CA ALA A 108 -2.34 1.52 -2.19
C ALA A 108 -2.76 2.89 -1.67
N PHE A 109 -3.52 3.66 -2.45
CA PHE A 109 -3.91 5.02 -2.11
C PHE A 109 -5.31 5.03 -1.48
N ILE A 110 -5.35 5.10 -0.15
CA ILE A 110 -6.56 4.84 0.64
C ILE A 110 -6.97 6.12 1.38
N PRO A 111 -8.24 6.57 1.26
CA PRO A 111 -8.75 7.65 2.09
C PRO A 111 -8.63 7.31 3.58
N LYS A 112 -8.21 8.27 4.40
CA LYS A 112 -8.02 8.07 5.84
C LYS A 112 -9.27 7.55 6.56
N SER A 113 -10.46 7.94 6.09
CA SER A 113 -11.74 7.47 6.64
C SER A 113 -12.02 6.00 6.39
N ASN A 114 -11.38 5.39 5.41
CA ASN A 114 -11.52 3.98 5.05
C ASN A 114 -10.46 3.09 5.74
N ILE A 115 -9.65 3.65 6.64
CA ILE A 115 -8.67 2.92 7.46
C ILE A 115 -9.19 2.86 8.89
N VAL A 116 -9.60 1.67 9.32
CA VAL A 116 -10.29 1.46 10.59
C VAL A 116 -9.58 0.44 11.48
N ASN A 117 -9.76 0.55 12.79
CA ASN A 117 -9.31 -0.44 13.75
C ASN A 117 -10.26 -1.67 13.76
N ALA A 118 -10.00 -2.64 14.64
CA ALA A 118 -10.81 -3.85 14.74
C ALA A 118 -12.27 -3.60 15.17
N SER A 119 -12.59 -2.46 15.79
CA SER A 119 -13.97 -2.07 16.14
C SER A 119 -14.65 -1.27 15.03
N GLY A 120 -14.04 -1.13 13.86
CA GLY A 120 -14.56 -0.32 12.75
C GLY A 120 -14.48 1.19 12.99
N SER A 121 -13.77 1.64 14.03
CA SER A 121 -13.54 3.07 14.31
C SER A 121 -12.31 3.59 13.57
N PRO A 122 -12.23 4.90 13.27
CA PRO A 122 -11.06 5.46 12.58
C PRO A 122 -9.74 5.10 13.28
N LEU A 123 -8.75 4.65 12.50
CA LEU A 123 -7.47 4.23 13.05
C LEU A 123 -6.69 5.42 13.62
N VAL A 124 -6.20 5.28 14.86
CA VAL A 124 -5.29 6.23 15.50
C VAL A 124 -3.85 5.76 15.28
N PHE A 125 -3.04 6.56 14.58
CA PHE A 125 -1.71 6.13 14.10
C PHE A 125 -0.66 5.97 15.22
N THR A 126 -0.96 6.38 16.44
CA THR A 126 -0.02 6.33 17.58
C THR A 126 -0.35 5.21 18.56
N GLU A 127 -1.41 4.46 18.33
CA GLU A 127 -1.74 3.31 19.16
C GLU A 127 -0.85 2.12 18.77
N THR A 128 -0.47 1.29 19.75
CA THR A 128 0.33 0.06 19.58
C THR A 128 1.83 0.27 19.30
N THR A 129 2.42 -0.50 18.38
CA THR A 129 3.85 -0.49 18.04
C THR A 129 4.17 0.43 16.86
N MET A 130 3.16 1.13 16.34
CA MET A 130 3.31 2.09 15.25
C MET A 130 4.05 3.33 15.76
N GLN A 131 5.10 3.73 15.05
CA GLN A 131 5.85 4.96 15.30
C GLN A 131 5.83 5.82 14.06
N ARG A 132 5.71 7.13 14.25
CA ARG A 132 5.78 8.13 13.19
C ARG A 132 7.12 8.84 13.23
N TYR A 133 7.65 9.16 12.06
CA TYR A 133 8.71 10.15 11.91
C TYR A 133 8.45 11.04 10.68
N GLU A 134 8.99 12.25 10.71
CA GLU A 134 8.99 13.17 9.57
C GLU A 134 10.23 12.88 8.70
N SER A 135 10.01 12.33 7.51
CA SER A 135 11.10 11.90 6.61
C SER A 135 11.70 13.05 5.80
N SER A 136 10.94 14.14 5.67
CA SER A 136 11.32 15.45 5.14
C SER A 136 10.20 16.44 5.55
N PRO A 137 10.41 17.76 5.50
CA PRO A 137 9.40 18.73 5.91
C PRO A 137 8.01 18.41 5.37
N ASP A 138 7.02 18.31 6.26
CA ASP A 138 5.61 18.02 5.98
C ASP A 138 5.32 16.65 5.34
N ILE A 139 6.28 15.71 5.36
CA ILE A 139 6.14 14.33 4.86
C ILE A 139 6.43 13.33 5.97
N TYR A 140 5.44 12.49 6.25
CA TYR A 140 5.44 11.59 7.40
C TYR A 140 5.41 10.14 6.95
N ARG A 141 6.03 9.29 7.75
CA ARG A 141 6.04 7.84 7.57
C ARG A 141 5.76 7.15 8.89
N GLU A 142 4.98 6.08 8.82
CA GLU A 142 4.69 5.20 9.95
C GLU A 142 5.34 3.84 9.72
N PHE A 143 5.97 3.30 10.77
CA PHE A 143 6.56 1.97 10.76
C PHE A 143 6.35 1.26 12.10
N CYS A 144 6.49 -0.06 12.12
CA CYS A 144 6.41 -0.85 13.35
C CYS A 144 7.77 -0.87 14.05
N ASN A 145 7.86 -0.37 15.28
CA ASN A 145 9.12 -0.36 16.05
C ASN A 145 9.60 -1.74 16.52
N ARG A 146 8.77 -2.79 16.37
CA ARG A 146 9.15 -4.16 16.72
C ARG A 146 9.72 -4.95 15.55
N CYS A 147 9.14 -4.83 14.36
CA CYS A 147 9.53 -5.64 13.20
C CYS A 147 10.01 -4.82 11.99
N GLY A 148 10.05 -3.49 12.07
CA GLY A 148 10.53 -2.61 11.00
C GLY A 148 9.58 -2.47 9.80
N ALA A 149 8.42 -3.14 9.82
CA ALA A 149 7.47 -3.07 8.71
C ALA A 149 7.05 -1.61 8.41
N THR A 150 7.15 -1.21 7.14
CA THR A 150 6.61 0.06 6.65
C THR A 150 5.09 -0.01 6.61
N ILE A 151 4.42 1.01 7.15
CA ILE A 151 2.95 1.00 7.29
C ILE A 151 2.31 2.05 6.40
N PHE A 152 2.58 3.33 6.67
CA PHE A 152 1.97 4.44 5.94
C PHE A 152 3.03 5.42 5.43
N TRP A 153 2.66 6.10 4.35
CA TRP A 153 3.23 7.38 3.95
C TRP A 153 2.09 8.39 3.77
N HIS A 154 2.29 9.62 4.22
CA HIS A 154 1.37 10.73 3.96
C HIS A 154 2.10 12.07 4.04
N CYS A 155 1.45 13.12 3.55
CA CYS A 155 1.99 14.47 3.60
C CYS A 155 0.89 15.51 3.88
N LYS A 156 1.32 16.71 4.27
CA LYS A 156 0.40 17.82 4.57
C LYS A 156 -0.36 18.35 3.36
N GLU A 157 0.17 18.19 2.15
CA GLU A 157 -0.48 18.63 0.90
C GLU A 157 -1.76 17.82 0.61
N ARG A 158 -1.79 16.54 0.99
CA ARG A 158 -2.96 15.63 0.83
C ARG A 158 -3.27 14.86 2.11
N PRO A 159 -3.69 15.54 3.19
CA PRO A 159 -3.70 14.97 4.54
C PRO A 159 -4.74 13.86 4.77
N LEU A 160 -5.70 13.72 3.85
CA LEU A 160 -6.78 12.74 3.94
C LEU A 160 -6.59 11.53 3.01
N LEU A 161 -5.54 11.50 2.19
CA LEU A 161 -5.21 10.38 1.31
C LEU A 161 -3.90 9.76 1.76
N ILE A 162 -3.95 8.50 2.19
CA ILE A 162 -2.85 7.79 2.83
C ILE A 162 -2.33 6.71 1.91
N ASP A 163 -1.02 6.62 1.78
CA ASP A 163 -0.38 5.54 1.03
C ASP A 163 -0.15 4.39 2.01
N VAL A 164 -0.85 3.28 1.80
CA VAL A 164 -0.78 2.07 2.62
C VAL A 164 0.15 1.06 1.99
N SER A 165 1.12 0.53 2.75
CA SER A 165 2.04 -0.46 2.22
C SER A 165 1.30 -1.76 1.92
N VAL A 166 1.28 -2.16 0.65
CA VAL A 166 0.53 -3.32 0.16
C VAL A 166 1.06 -4.63 0.75
N GLY A 167 2.34 -4.68 1.13
CA GLY A 167 2.94 -5.86 1.79
C GLY A 167 2.32 -6.20 3.15
N LEU A 168 1.46 -5.32 3.70
CA LEU A 168 0.71 -5.59 4.92
C LEU A 168 -0.62 -6.30 4.69
N LEU A 169 -1.12 -6.40 3.46
CA LEU A 169 -2.48 -6.86 3.17
C LEU A 169 -2.60 -8.38 3.22
N HIS A 170 -3.66 -8.87 3.85
CA HIS A 170 -4.01 -10.29 3.98
C HIS A 170 -5.30 -10.51 3.21
N SER A 171 -5.16 -10.90 1.95
CA SER A 171 -6.26 -11.17 1.02
C SER A 171 -6.19 -12.62 0.53
N ASP A 172 -7.36 -13.21 0.25
CA ASP A 172 -7.48 -14.52 -0.37
C ASP A 172 -6.94 -14.54 -1.82
N SER A 173 -6.94 -13.39 -2.51
CA SER A 173 -6.30 -13.24 -3.83
C SER A 173 -4.78 -13.01 -3.76
N GLY A 174 -4.21 -13.13 -2.55
CA GLY A 174 -2.79 -12.89 -2.28
C GLY A 174 -2.46 -11.41 -2.10
N THR A 175 -1.17 -11.08 -2.10
CA THR A 175 -0.69 -9.72 -1.79
C THR A 175 -1.17 -8.63 -2.76
N ARG A 176 -1.73 -9.01 -3.91
CA ARG A 176 -2.30 -8.06 -4.87
C ARG A 176 -3.68 -7.56 -4.48
N ALA A 177 -4.40 -8.28 -3.63
CA ALA A 177 -5.72 -7.92 -3.10
C ALA A 177 -6.66 -7.33 -4.18
N GLU A 178 -6.78 -8.03 -5.30
CA GLU A 178 -7.42 -7.52 -6.52
C GLU A 178 -8.94 -7.33 -6.38
N GLU A 179 -9.54 -7.88 -5.33
CA GLU A 179 -10.91 -7.58 -4.92
C GLU A 179 -11.09 -6.14 -4.42
N LEU A 180 -10.03 -5.51 -3.89
CA LEU A 180 -10.05 -4.14 -3.37
C LEU A 180 -9.16 -3.18 -4.17
N LEU A 181 -8.13 -3.68 -4.86
CA LEU A 181 -7.12 -2.88 -5.53
C LEU A 181 -7.18 -3.05 -7.06
N GLU A 182 -7.12 -1.94 -7.77
CA GLU A 182 -6.81 -1.89 -9.20
C GLU A 182 -5.36 -1.41 -9.38
N TRP A 183 -4.53 -2.28 -9.95
CA TRP A 183 -3.10 -2.01 -10.14
C TRP A 183 -2.85 -1.14 -11.37
N HIS A 184 -2.09 -0.07 -11.19
CA HIS A 184 -1.55 0.69 -12.31
C HIS A 184 -0.40 -0.09 -12.96
N THR A 185 -0.59 -0.47 -14.22
CA THR A 185 0.35 -1.35 -14.93
C THR A 185 1.19 -0.65 -15.99
N GLU A 186 0.87 0.60 -16.31
CA GLU A 186 1.52 1.31 -17.43
C GLU A 186 2.88 1.91 -17.05
N ARG A 187 3.17 2.03 -15.75
CA ARG A 187 4.34 2.73 -15.23
C ARG A 187 4.71 2.28 -13.82
N VAL A 188 6.01 2.31 -13.51
CA VAL A 188 6.54 2.35 -12.15
C VAL A 188 6.83 3.80 -11.77
N SER A 189 6.27 4.29 -10.67
CA SER A 189 6.48 5.67 -10.24
C SER A 189 7.96 5.94 -9.94
N PHE A 190 8.48 7.05 -10.48
CA PHE A 190 9.86 7.49 -10.42
C PHE A 190 10.87 6.45 -10.90
N ALA A 191 10.51 5.62 -11.90
CA ALA A 191 11.40 4.63 -12.50
C ALA A 191 12.76 5.23 -12.92
N GLU A 192 12.74 6.48 -13.40
CA GLU A 192 13.92 7.23 -13.86
C GLU A 192 14.90 7.55 -12.72
N MET A 193 14.44 7.50 -11.46
CA MET A 193 15.27 7.70 -10.27
C MET A 193 15.86 6.39 -9.72
N ALA A 194 15.46 5.24 -10.27
CA ALA A 194 15.91 3.95 -9.79
C ALA A 194 17.42 3.75 -10.03
N VAL A 195 18.08 3.07 -9.09
CA VAL A 195 19.48 2.69 -9.25
C VAL A 195 19.64 1.62 -10.34
N ASP A 196 18.72 0.66 -10.35
CA ASP A 196 18.67 -0.41 -11.35
C ASP A 196 17.59 -0.11 -12.39
N GLN A 197 17.99 0.55 -13.47
CA GLN A 197 17.11 0.89 -14.59
C GLN A 197 16.63 -0.36 -15.35
N GLN A 198 17.45 -1.41 -15.42
CA GLN A 198 17.08 -2.64 -16.13
C GLN A 198 15.97 -3.38 -15.38
N LEU A 199 16.02 -3.42 -14.05
CA LEU A 199 14.96 -3.95 -13.22
C LEU A 199 13.64 -3.20 -13.46
N MET A 200 13.67 -1.86 -13.54
CA MET A 200 12.45 -1.07 -13.79
C MET A 200 11.87 -1.33 -15.18
N GLN A 201 12.70 -1.37 -16.22
CA GLN A 201 12.25 -1.69 -17.58
C GLN A 201 11.57 -3.07 -17.64
N ARG A 202 12.16 -4.08 -16.98
CA ARG A 202 11.58 -5.42 -16.92
C ARG A 202 10.28 -5.45 -16.13
N LEU A 203 10.22 -4.73 -15.01
CA LEU A 203 9.01 -4.63 -14.19
C LEU A 203 7.86 -3.98 -14.97
N GLU A 204 8.09 -2.81 -15.58
CA GLU A 204 7.08 -2.12 -16.40
C GLU A 204 6.60 -3.00 -17.56
N SER A 205 7.52 -3.66 -18.27
CA SER A 205 7.17 -4.57 -19.36
C SER A 205 6.32 -5.74 -18.86
N GLY A 206 6.67 -6.33 -17.71
CA GLY A 206 5.93 -7.43 -17.11
C GLY A 206 4.53 -7.03 -16.64
N LEU A 207 4.39 -5.85 -16.02
CA LEU A 207 3.10 -5.32 -15.58
C LEU A 207 2.16 -5.08 -16.78
N LYS A 208 2.65 -4.47 -17.86
CA LYS A 208 1.87 -4.25 -19.10
C LYS A 208 1.42 -5.57 -19.71
N ALA A 209 2.35 -6.51 -19.92
CA ALA A 209 2.03 -7.80 -20.51
C ALA A 209 1.02 -8.60 -19.67
N TRP A 210 1.08 -8.47 -18.33
CA TRP A 210 0.07 -9.07 -17.45
C TRP A 210 -1.31 -8.43 -17.66
N SER A 211 -1.40 -7.09 -17.70
CA SER A 211 -2.65 -6.34 -17.91
C SER A 211 -3.33 -6.70 -19.23
N GLU A 212 -2.54 -6.80 -20.31
CA GLU A 212 -3.02 -7.20 -21.63
C GLU A 212 -3.61 -8.61 -21.62
N LYS A 213 -2.98 -9.56 -20.93
CA LYS A 213 -3.48 -10.93 -20.80
C LYS A 213 -4.82 -11.00 -20.07
N GLN A 214 -5.02 -10.20 -19.02
CA GLN A 214 -6.29 -10.17 -18.30
C GLN A 214 -7.43 -9.68 -19.20
N LYS A 215 -7.20 -8.60 -19.96
CA LYS A 215 -8.20 -8.05 -20.91
C LYS A 215 -8.60 -9.03 -22.02
N ILE A 216 -7.75 -10.01 -22.33
CA ILE A 216 -8.05 -11.07 -23.30
C ILE A 216 -8.89 -12.17 -22.64
N CYS A 217 -8.66 -12.49 -21.37
CA CYS A 217 -9.40 -13.54 -20.65
C CYS A 217 -10.80 -13.11 -20.20
N GLU A 218 -11.05 -11.80 -20.08
CA GLU A 218 -12.36 -11.23 -19.74
C GLU A 218 -13.30 -11.05 -20.95
N LYS A 219 -12.83 -11.33 -22.17
CA LYS A 219 -13.61 -11.30 -23.42
C LYS A 219 -14.03 -12.70 -23.85
#